data_AF-A0A967DEM9-F1
#
_entry.id   AF-A0A967DEM9-F1
#
_cell.length_a   1.000
_cell.length_b   1.000
_cell.length_c   1.000
_cell.angle_alpha   90.00
_cell.angle_beta   90.00
_cell.angle_gamma   90.00
#
_symmetry.space_group_name_H-M   'P 1'
#
loop_
_entity.id
_entity.type
_entity.pdbx_description
1 polymer ?
#
loop_
_entity_poly.entity_id
_entity_poly.type
_entity_poly.pdbx_seq_one_letter_code
_entity_poly.pdbx_strand_id
1 'polypeptide(L)'
;MEAVGLPSPGQIYQLGFGPSYSWQARVSAAEPDVTFELEITVADSDWQGSRIGFSLEEQNGRTQVQFRHTGWPEQNAHFRTSGFCWAMYLRLLKRYCESGEVIPYNMRLKA
;
A
#
# COMPACT_ATOMS: atom_id res chain seq x y z
N MET A 1 3.73 -16.10 -0.57
CA MET A 1 4.24 -15.54 -1.83
C MET A 1 4.46 -14.06 -1.61
N GLU A 2 5.57 -13.55 -2.11
CA GLU A 2 5.90 -12.13 -2.05
C GLU A 2 5.21 -11.38 -3.19
N ALA A 3 5.21 -10.04 -3.13
CA ALA A 3 4.77 -9.25 -4.26
C ALA A 3 5.86 -9.26 -5.36
N VAL A 4 5.47 -9.45 -6.62
CA VAL A 4 6.38 -9.54 -7.77
C VAL A 4 5.94 -8.56 -8.85
N GLY A 5 6.86 -7.72 -9.33
CA GLY A 5 6.60 -6.72 -10.37
C GLY A 5 7.74 -5.71 -10.51
N LEU A 6 7.66 -4.86 -11.55
CA LEU A 6 8.59 -3.76 -11.79
C LEU A 6 7.93 -2.42 -11.45
N PRO A 7 8.56 -1.53 -10.65
CA PRO A 7 7.98 -0.25 -10.23
C PRO A 7 8.07 0.77 -11.37
N SER A 8 7.38 0.52 -12.48
CA SER A 8 7.39 1.37 -13.66
C SER A 8 5.97 1.52 -14.22
N PRO A 9 5.57 2.70 -14.69
CA PRO A 9 4.21 2.93 -15.16
C PRO A 9 3.77 1.91 -16.22
N GLY A 10 2.55 1.41 -16.09
CA GLY A 10 1.97 0.39 -16.96
C GLY A 10 2.30 -1.05 -16.60
N GLN A 11 3.29 -1.30 -15.74
CA GLN A 11 3.66 -2.65 -15.31
C GLN A 11 2.63 -3.24 -14.34
N ILE A 12 2.54 -4.57 -14.31
CA ILE A 12 1.66 -5.32 -13.42
C ILE A 12 2.45 -5.83 -12.22
N TYR A 13 1.94 -5.55 -11.03
CA TYR A 13 2.33 -6.16 -9.78
C TYR A 13 1.38 -7.30 -9.45
N GLN A 14 1.94 -8.47 -9.18
CA GLN A 14 1.25 -9.55 -8.48
C GLN A 14 1.39 -9.30 -6.98
N LEU A 15 0.27 -9.14 -6.28
CA LEU A 15 0.23 -8.94 -4.85
C LEU A 15 -0.16 -10.27 -4.18
N GLY A 16 0.82 -10.91 -3.54
CA GLY A 16 0.61 -12.19 -2.86
C GLY A 16 0.11 -12.01 -1.43
N PHE A 17 -1.15 -12.36 -1.16
CA PHE A 17 -1.72 -12.40 0.21
C PHE A 17 -1.96 -13.83 0.70
N GLY A 18 -1.03 -14.75 0.38
CA GLY A 18 -1.16 -16.18 0.68
C GLY A 18 -1.66 -16.99 -0.53
N PRO A 19 -1.80 -18.32 -0.40
CA PRO A 19 -2.09 -19.21 -1.53
C PRO A 19 -3.47 -18.99 -2.18
N SER A 20 -4.39 -18.32 -1.47
CA SER A 20 -5.78 -18.11 -1.90
C SER A 20 -6.06 -16.74 -2.51
N TYR A 21 -5.09 -15.82 -2.51
CA TYR A 21 -5.30 -14.43 -2.91
C TYR A 21 -4.23 -14.00 -3.92
N SER A 22 -4.58 -14.09 -5.21
CA SER A 22 -3.74 -13.66 -6.34
C SER A 22 -4.21 -12.30 -6.85
N TRP A 23 -4.02 -11.27 -6.03
CA TRP A 23 -4.41 -9.91 -6.43
C TRP A 23 -3.43 -9.36 -7.47
N GLN A 24 -3.91 -8.50 -8.35
CA GLN A 24 -3.10 -7.80 -9.33
C GLN A 24 -3.34 -6.29 -9.25
N ALA A 25 -2.28 -5.54 -9.44
CA ALA A 25 -2.32 -4.10 -9.55
C ALA A 25 -1.49 -3.63 -10.73
N ARG A 26 -1.90 -2.54 -11.38
CA ARG A 26 -1.13 -1.86 -12.41
C ARG A 26 -0.47 -0.62 -11.79
N VAL A 27 0.81 -0.40 -12.07
CA VAL A 27 1.48 0.84 -11.69
C VAL A 27 0.90 1.98 -12.53
N SER A 28 0.15 2.88 -11.90
CA SER A 28 -0.43 4.06 -12.57
C SER A 28 0.51 5.25 -12.53
N ALA A 29 1.36 5.37 -11.50
CA ALA A 29 2.43 6.35 -11.42
C ALA A 29 3.64 5.76 -10.68
N ALA A 30 4.84 6.07 -11.14
CA ALA A 30 6.08 5.76 -10.44
C ALA A 30 7.15 6.76 -10.87
N GLU A 31 7.52 7.63 -9.93
CA GLU A 31 8.62 8.58 -10.07
C GLU A 31 9.46 8.47 -8.80
N PRO A 32 10.74 8.08 -8.90
CA PRO A 32 11.64 7.93 -7.76
C PRO A 32 11.61 9.18 -6.86
N ASP A 33 11.56 8.96 -5.55
CA ASP A 33 11.56 10.00 -4.51
C ASP A 33 10.41 11.02 -4.56
N VAL A 34 9.42 10.83 -5.44
CA VAL A 34 8.29 11.75 -5.64
C VAL A 34 6.95 11.07 -5.43
N THR A 35 6.64 10.02 -6.20
CA THR A 35 5.32 9.41 -6.16
C THR A 35 5.31 7.95 -6.60
N PHE A 36 4.41 7.19 -6.02
CA PHE A 36 4.12 5.83 -6.43
C PHE A 36 2.63 5.54 -6.27
N GLU A 37 1.98 5.05 -7.32
CA GLU A 37 0.55 4.72 -7.32
C GLU A 37 0.29 3.38 -8.01
N LEU A 38 -0.57 2.59 -7.38
CA LEU A 38 -1.10 1.33 -7.87
C LEU A 38 -2.61 1.46 -8.09
N GLU A 39 -3.07 1.03 -9.25
CA GLU A 39 -4.48 0.78 -9.53
C GLU A 39 -4.76 -0.71 -9.40
N ILE A 40 -5.69 -1.09 -8.52
CA ILE A 40 -6.04 -2.50 -8.31
C ILE A 40 -6.88 -3.01 -9.48
N THR A 41 -6.35 -3.99 -10.23
CA THR A 41 -6.99 -4.52 -11.43
C THR A 41 -7.69 -5.86 -11.20
N VAL A 42 -7.17 -6.67 -10.29
CA VAL A 42 -7.77 -7.96 -9.88
C VAL A 42 -7.74 -8.06 -8.36
N ALA A 43 -8.92 -8.04 -7.74
CA ALA A 43 -9.11 -8.20 -6.30
C ALA A 43 -10.59 -8.53 -6.02
N ASP A 44 -10.97 -8.57 -4.75
CA ASP A 44 -12.39 -8.61 -4.36
C ASP A 44 -13.12 -7.35 -4.87
N SER A 45 -14.44 -7.46 -5.05
CA SER A 45 -15.28 -6.43 -5.69
C SER A 45 -15.16 -5.04 -5.07
N ASP A 46 -14.93 -4.96 -3.76
CA ASP A 46 -14.80 -3.68 -3.04
C ASP A 46 -13.46 -2.98 -3.33
N TRP A 47 -12.44 -3.73 -3.74
CA TRP A 47 -11.09 -3.23 -4.01
C TRP A 47 -10.81 -3.02 -5.49
N GLN A 48 -11.50 -3.75 -6.37
CA GLN A 48 -11.28 -3.67 -7.81
C GLN A 48 -11.57 -2.25 -8.33
N GLY A 49 -10.60 -1.66 -9.03
CA GLY A 49 -10.66 -0.28 -9.51
C GLY A 49 -10.22 0.79 -8.51
N SER A 50 -10.00 0.42 -7.24
CA SER A 50 -9.45 1.35 -6.24
C SER A 50 -7.97 1.66 -6.52
N ARG A 51 -7.49 2.80 -6.01
CA ARG A 51 -6.11 3.28 -6.19
C ARG A 51 -5.43 3.50 -4.86
N ILE A 52 -4.21 3.00 -4.73
CA ILE A 52 -3.35 3.16 -3.56
C ILE A 52 -2.16 4.02 -3.98
N GLY A 53 -2.02 5.19 -3.40
CA GLY A 53 -1.02 6.18 -3.77
C GLY A 53 -0.20 6.68 -2.59
N PHE A 54 1.07 6.95 -2.85
CA PHE A 54 2.02 7.58 -1.95
C PHE A 54 2.67 8.75 -2.66
N SER A 55 2.74 9.90 -2.00
CA SER A 55 3.55 11.03 -2.43
C SER A 55 4.56 11.37 -1.36
N LEU A 56 5.79 11.66 -1.78
CA LEU A 56 6.92 11.93 -0.91
C LEU A 56 7.33 13.40 -1.06
N GLU A 57 7.62 14.04 0.05
CA GLU A 57 8.07 15.42 0.10
C GLU A 57 9.16 15.57 1.16
N GLU A 58 10.19 16.37 0.86
CA GLU A 58 11.18 16.75 1.87
C GLU A 58 10.59 17.82 2.77
N GLN A 59 10.71 17.62 4.09
CA GLN A 59 10.27 18.57 5.09
C GLN A 59 11.21 18.54 6.30
N ASN A 60 11.98 19.60 6.48
CA ASN A 60 12.86 19.83 7.63
C ASN A 60 13.89 18.70 7.86
N GLY A 61 14.54 18.24 6.80
CA GLY A 61 15.52 17.14 6.84
C GLY A 61 14.89 15.77 7.06
N ARG A 62 13.58 15.63 6.81
CA ARG A 62 12.83 14.38 6.91
C ARG A 62 11.97 14.20 5.66
N THR A 63 11.52 12.97 5.41
CA THR A 63 10.55 12.69 4.35
C THR A 63 9.15 12.63 4.93
N GLN A 64 8.27 13.51 4.46
CA GLN A 64 6.84 13.42 4.68
C GLN A 64 6.24 12.45 3.66
N VAL A 65 5.48 11.46 4.15
CA VAL A 65 4.77 10.49 3.30
C VAL A 65 3.28 10.81 3.34
N GLN A 66 2.70 11.16 2.20
CA GLN A 66 1.27 11.37 2.05
C GLN A 66 0.64 10.12 1.43
N PHE A 67 -0.21 9.45 2.20
CA PHE A 67 -0.93 8.26 1.77
C PHE A 67 -2.34 8.60 1.27
N ARG A 68 -2.76 7.95 0.17
CA ARG A 68 -4.12 8.05 -0.37
C ARG A 68 -4.62 6.66 -0.77
N HIS A 69 -5.86 6.36 -0.41
CA HIS A 69 -6.60 5.22 -0.95
C HIS A 69 -7.94 5.70 -1.49
N THR A 70 -8.05 5.80 -2.81
CA THR A 70 -9.21 6.38 -3.50
C THR A 70 -9.91 5.34 -4.38
N GLY A 71 -11.07 5.70 -4.95
CA GLY A 71 -11.80 4.81 -5.85
C GLY A 71 -12.61 3.70 -5.16
N TRP A 72 -12.87 3.85 -3.86
CA TRP A 72 -13.82 2.98 -3.16
C TRP A 72 -15.25 3.24 -3.65
N PRO A 73 -16.04 2.19 -3.96
CA PRO A 73 -17.42 2.38 -4.42
C PRO A 73 -18.33 2.89 -3.29
N GLU A 74 -18.11 2.42 -2.06
CA GLU A 74 -18.93 2.76 -0.89
C GLU A 74 -18.08 2.83 0.39
N GLN A 75 -18.54 3.59 1.39
CA GLN A 75 -17.96 3.63 2.74
C GLN A 75 -18.40 2.42 3.59
N ASN A 76 -18.19 1.22 3.06
CA ASN A 76 -18.63 -0.02 3.65
C ASN A 76 -17.70 -0.50 4.80
N ALA A 77 -17.96 -1.70 5.33
CA ALA A 77 -17.13 -2.27 6.39
C ALA A 77 -15.67 -2.49 5.94
N HIS A 78 -15.46 -2.87 4.68
CA HIS A 78 -14.12 -3.05 4.10
C HIS A 78 -13.35 -1.73 4.05
N PHE A 79 -13.98 -0.61 3.66
CA PHE A 79 -13.36 0.70 3.70
C PHE A 79 -12.85 1.05 5.11
N ARG A 80 -13.71 0.89 6.14
CA ARG A 80 -13.36 1.21 7.54
C ARG A 80 -12.21 0.35 8.07
N THR A 81 -12.28 -0.96 7.87
CA THR A 81 -11.24 -1.90 8.29
C THR A 81 -9.92 -1.61 7.56
N SER A 82 -9.98 -1.34 6.26
CA SER A 82 -8.79 -1.04 5.44
C SER A 82 -8.12 0.25 5.89
N GLY A 83 -8.90 1.30 6.18
CA GLY A 83 -8.39 2.57 6.72
C GLY A 83 -7.62 2.38 8.03
N PHE A 84 -8.16 1.59 8.96
CA PHE A 84 -7.45 1.26 10.21
C PHE A 84 -6.15 0.48 9.94
N CYS A 85 -6.20 -0.52 9.07
CA CYS A 85 -5.02 -1.31 8.71
C CYS A 85 -3.91 -0.46 8.08
N TRP A 86 -4.24 0.51 7.23
CA TRP A 86 -3.26 1.39 6.61
C TRP A 86 -2.49 2.24 7.62
N ALA A 87 -3.18 2.80 8.63
CA ALA A 87 -2.51 3.56 9.68
C ALA A 87 -1.46 2.71 10.43
N MET A 88 -1.81 1.45 10.73
CA MET A 88 -0.88 0.49 11.32
C MET A 88 0.31 0.19 10.40
N TYR A 89 0.09 -0.10 9.12
CA TYR A 89 1.17 -0.38 8.18
C TYR A 89 2.11 0.80 7.96
N LEU A 90 1.59 2.03 7.88
CA LEU A 90 2.40 3.25 7.78
C LEU A 90 3.28 3.45 9.02
N ARG A 91 2.76 3.13 10.21
CA ARG A 91 3.56 3.15 11.44
C ARG A 91 4.69 2.11 11.41
N LEU A 92 4.42 0.90 10.91
CA LEU A 92 5.44 -0.14 10.76
C LEU A 92 6.51 0.28 9.75
N LEU A 93 6.12 0.88 8.63
CA LEU A 93 7.04 1.43 7.64
C LEU A 93 7.97 2.47 8.27
N LYS A 94 7.41 3.41 9.05
CA LYS A 94 8.21 4.40 9.78
C LYS A 94 9.24 3.74 10.70
N ARG A 95 8.83 2.78 11.55
CA ARG A 95 9.76 2.07 12.46
C ARG A 95 10.86 1.35 11.69
N TYR A 96 10.52 0.71 10.59
CA TYR A 96 11.49 0.06 9.72
C TYR A 96 12.49 1.06 9.13
N CYS A 97 12.03 2.18 8.58
CA CYS A 97 12.90 3.21 8.00
C CYS A 97 13.81 3.89 9.05
N GLU A 98 13.32 4.11 10.27
CA GLU A 98 14.07 4.83 11.32
C GLU A 98 15.00 3.95 12.15
N SER A 99 14.68 2.67 12.31
CA SER A 99 15.39 1.78 13.24
C SER A 99 15.74 0.40 12.68
N GLY A 100 15.27 0.06 11.47
CA GLY A 100 15.41 -1.28 10.89
C GLY A 100 14.51 -2.34 11.52
N GLU A 101 13.60 -1.96 12.42
CA GLU A 101 12.73 -2.91 13.13
C GLU A 101 11.71 -3.58 12.20
N VAL A 102 11.67 -4.91 12.24
CA VAL A 102 10.70 -5.73 11.51
C VAL A 102 9.79 -6.43 12.51
N ILE A 103 8.49 -6.11 12.48
CA ILE A 103 7.51 -6.65 13.42
C ILE A 103 6.79 -7.87 12.82
N PRO A 104 6.88 -9.06 13.47
CA PRO A 104 6.19 -10.26 13.03
C PRO A 104 4.67 -10.05 12.92
N TYR A 105 4.04 -10.74 11.95
CA TYR A 105 2.62 -10.54 11.62
C TYR A 105 1.69 -10.65 12.83
N ASN A 106 1.89 -11.66 13.69
CA ASN A 106 1.09 -11.91 14.89
C ASN A 106 1.23 -10.83 15.99
N MET A 107 2.22 -9.95 15.89
CA MET A 107 2.49 -8.88 16.86
C MET A 107 2.03 -7.50 16.37
N ARG A 108 1.67 -7.34 15.09
CA ARG A 108 1.39 -6.03 14.46
C ARG A 108 0.25 -5.26 15.13
N LEU A 109 -0.78 -5.95 15.60
CA LEU A 109 -1.93 -5.33 16.28
C LEU A 109 -1.61 -4.82 17.69
N LYS A 110 -0.53 -5.31 18.31
CA LYS A 110 -0.12 -4.97 19.69
C LYS A 110 1.08 -4.04 19.75
N ALA A 111 1.73 -3.81 18.60
CA ALA A 111 2.99 -3.11 18.49
C ALA A 111 2.82 -1.60 18.51
#